data_AF-A0A174PDU4-F1
#
_entry.id   AF-A0A174PDU4-F1
#
_cell.length_a   1.000
_cell.length_b   1.000
_cell.length_c   1.000
_cell.angle_alpha   90.00
_cell.angle_beta   90.00
_cell.angle_gamma   90.00
#
_symmetry.space_group_name_H-M   'P 1'
#
loop_
_entity.id
_entity.type
_entity.pdbx_description
1 polymer ?
#
loop_
_entity_poly.entity_id
_entity_poly.type
_entity_poly.pdbx_seq_one_letter_code
_entity_poly.pdbx_strand_id
1 'polypeptide(L)'
;MSHMFSSCQMLTDLDVSSFDTSGVKNMQQMFYDCNKLTKLNMSSFDTHNVTNMNKMWYNCRSLTRLDLSNFDTSGVTGMDCAFYACHGMNTLVLGEKFAFVGNTYSIPLSKWKNSKGEVFDSDGTVSNIPDNAADVYSKL
;
A
#
# COMPACT_ATOMS: atom_id res chain seq x y z
N MET A 1 15.26 -4.28 1.29
CA MET A 1 14.44 -5.44 1.66
C MET A 1 13.46 -5.76 0.52
N SER A 2 13.97 -6.00 -0.70
CA SER A 2 13.10 -6.30 -1.85
C SER A 2 12.75 -7.79 -1.89
N HIS A 3 11.55 -8.12 -2.36
CA HIS A 3 11.05 -9.49 -2.57
C HIS A 3 11.00 -10.40 -1.33
N MET A 4 11.15 -9.87 -0.12
CA MET A 4 11.37 -10.67 1.10
C MET A 4 10.30 -11.73 1.38
N PHE A 5 9.03 -11.41 1.13
CA PHE A 5 7.89 -12.32 1.27
C PHE A 5 7.17 -12.54 -0.07
N SER A 6 7.88 -12.33 -1.18
CA SER A 6 7.32 -12.50 -2.52
C SER A 6 6.86 -13.94 -2.73
N SER A 7 5.65 -14.10 -3.27
CA SER A 7 4.98 -15.38 -3.54
C SER A 7 4.83 -16.31 -2.33
N CYS A 8 4.83 -15.77 -1.11
CA CYS A 8 4.39 -16.50 0.08
C CYS A 8 2.86 -16.66 0.08
N GLN A 9 2.32 -17.37 -0.92
CA GLN A 9 0.87 -17.49 -1.17
C GLN A 9 0.09 -18.16 -0.03
N MET A 10 0.77 -18.92 0.82
CA MET A 10 0.18 -19.59 1.97
C MET A 10 0.29 -18.79 3.28
N LEU A 11 0.95 -17.62 3.27
CA LEU A 11 1.12 -16.76 4.43
C LEU A 11 -0.23 -16.14 4.82
N THR A 12 -0.71 -16.45 6.02
CA THR A 12 -1.96 -15.91 6.57
C THR A 12 -1.71 -14.79 7.56
N ASP A 13 -0.58 -14.85 8.26
CA ASP A 13 -0.17 -13.98 9.36
C ASP A 13 1.32 -13.71 9.25
N LEU A 14 1.72 -12.48 9.55
CA LEU A 14 3.11 -12.06 9.53
C LEU A 14 3.34 -10.96 10.56
N ASP A 15 4.30 -11.19 11.45
CA ASP A 15 4.80 -10.17 12.37
C ASP A 15 6.07 -9.52 11.80
N VAL A 16 6.00 -8.22 11.54
CA VAL A 16 7.13 -7.39 11.08
C VAL A 16 7.47 -6.27 12.07
N SER A 17 6.92 -6.33 13.29
CA SER A 17 7.04 -5.26 14.29
C SER A 17 8.49 -5.00 14.73
N SER A 18 9.36 -6.00 14.62
CA SER A 18 10.78 -5.94 15.00
C SER A 18 11.71 -5.45 13.89
N PHE A 19 11.20 -5.16 12.69
CA PHE A 19 12.04 -4.80 11.56
C PHE A 19 12.51 -3.35 11.70
N ASP A 20 13.83 -3.15 11.70
CA ASP A 20 14.42 -1.83 11.48
C ASP A 20 14.49 -1.54 9.97
N THR A 21 13.62 -0.65 9.51
CA THR A 21 13.56 -0.26 8.10
C THR A 21 14.18 1.11 7.83
N SER A 22 14.75 1.79 8.84
CA SER A 22 15.25 3.17 8.73
C SER A 22 16.29 3.36 7.63
N GLY A 23 17.12 2.35 7.35
CA GLY A 23 18.12 2.36 6.29
C GLY A 23 17.67 1.77 4.94
N VAL A 24 16.42 1.33 4.82
CA VAL A 24 15.96 0.58 3.63
C VAL A 24 15.66 1.54 2.47
N LYS A 25 16.33 1.31 1.33
CA LYS A 25 16.09 2.08 0.09
C LYS A 25 15.11 1.42 -0.88
N ASN A 26 15.01 0.09 -0.85
CA ASN A 26 14.24 -0.68 -1.82
C ASN A 26 13.33 -1.70 -1.12
N MET A 27 12.02 -1.55 -1.31
CA MET A 27 10.94 -2.42 -0.83
C MET A 27 10.12 -3.04 -1.98
N GLN A 28 10.66 -3.00 -3.20
CA GLN A 28 10.02 -3.60 -4.38
C GLN A 28 9.57 -5.03 -4.09
N GLN A 29 8.32 -5.34 -4.45
CA GLN A 29 7.72 -6.67 -4.37
C GLN A 29 7.80 -7.34 -2.99
N MET A 30 7.96 -6.58 -1.90
CA MET A 30 8.17 -7.16 -0.57
C MET A 30 7.06 -8.13 -0.15
N PHE A 31 5.80 -7.86 -0.49
CA PHE A 31 4.63 -8.72 -0.22
C PHE A 31 3.93 -9.17 -1.50
N TYR A 32 4.63 -9.16 -2.64
CA TYR A 32 4.08 -9.59 -3.92
C TYR A 32 3.43 -10.99 -3.79
N ASP A 33 2.20 -11.14 -4.28
CA ASP A 33 1.49 -12.43 -4.37
C ASP A 33 1.30 -13.16 -3.02
N CYS A 34 1.22 -12.40 -1.92
CA CYS A 34 0.79 -12.88 -0.60
C CYS A 34 -0.75 -13.07 -0.54
N ASN A 35 -1.28 -13.98 -1.36
CA ASN A 35 -2.71 -14.06 -1.66
C ASN A 35 -3.62 -14.35 -0.46
N LYS A 36 -3.12 -15.04 0.58
CA LYS A 36 -3.88 -15.40 1.78
C LYS A 36 -3.68 -14.45 2.97
N LEU A 37 -2.80 -13.47 2.86
CA LEU A 37 -2.54 -12.52 3.93
C LEU A 37 -3.74 -11.58 4.06
N THR A 38 -4.40 -11.61 5.21
CA THR A 38 -5.65 -10.85 5.43
C THR A 38 -5.42 -9.49 6.11
N LYS A 39 -4.36 -9.41 6.90
CA LYS A 39 -3.94 -8.27 7.71
C LYS A 39 -2.42 -8.19 7.71
N LEU A 40 -1.90 -6.96 7.76
CA LEU A 40 -0.47 -6.70 7.84
C LEU A 40 -0.28 -5.41 8.64
N ASN A 41 0.42 -5.50 9.77
CA ASN A 41 0.74 -4.32 10.57
C ASN A 41 2.15 -3.82 10.23
N MET A 42 2.25 -2.62 9.66
CA MET A 42 3.51 -1.98 9.27
C MET A 42 3.77 -0.68 10.05
N SER A 43 3.17 -0.51 11.23
CA SER A 43 3.32 0.71 12.03
C SER A 43 4.77 0.99 12.46
N SER A 44 5.63 -0.04 12.48
CA SER A 44 7.07 0.09 12.77
C SER A 44 7.90 0.53 11.57
N PHE A 45 7.33 0.57 10.36
CA PHE A 45 8.10 0.87 9.16
C PHE A 45 8.42 2.36 9.12
N ASP A 46 9.70 2.66 9.01
CA ASP A 46 10.23 3.94 8.58
C ASP A 46 10.56 3.86 7.07
N THR A 47 9.89 4.67 6.26
CA THR A 47 10.04 4.68 4.80
C THR A 47 10.70 5.94 4.23
N HIS A 48 11.20 6.86 5.07
CA HIS A 48 11.75 8.14 4.60
C HIS A 48 12.90 8.00 3.58
N ASN A 49 13.68 6.91 3.66
CA ASN A 49 14.79 6.61 2.76
C ASN A 49 14.41 5.72 1.57
N VAL A 50 13.16 5.25 1.50
CA VAL A 50 12.71 4.32 0.45
C VAL A 50 12.53 5.07 -0.86
N THR A 51 13.15 4.56 -1.92
CA THR A 51 13.04 5.12 -3.27
C THR A 51 12.21 4.26 -4.22
N ASN A 52 12.03 2.97 -3.92
CA ASN A 52 11.32 2.02 -4.78
C ASN A 52 10.35 1.14 -3.98
N MET A 53 9.06 1.27 -4.31
CA MET A 53 7.91 0.52 -3.79
C MET A 53 7.12 -0.19 -4.91
N ASN A 54 7.74 -0.42 -6.07
CA ASN A 54 7.08 -1.07 -7.20
C ASN A 54 6.50 -2.42 -6.78
N LYS A 55 5.22 -2.65 -7.11
CA LYS A 55 4.50 -3.91 -6.87
C LYS A 55 4.54 -4.40 -5.42
N MET A 56 4.68 -3.50 -4.43
CA MET A 56 4.91 -3.87 -3.02
C MET A 56 3.84 -4.81 -2.45
N TRP A 57 2.56 -4.60 -2.78
CA TRP A 57 1.43 -5.46 -2.38
C TRP A 57 0.71 -6.10 -3.58
N TYR A 58 1.34 -6.12 -4.75
CA TYR A 58 0.74 -6.66 -5.97
C TYR A 58 0.14 -8.05 -5.74
N ASN A 59 -1.11 -8.24 -6.17
CA ASN A 59 -1.87 -9.48 -6.04
C ASN A 59 -2.15 -9.91 -4.60
N CYS A 60 -2.06 -9.06 -3.58
CA CYS A 60 -2.51 -9.39 -2.20
C CYS A 60 -4.04 -9.46 -2.09
N ARG A 61 -4.66 -10.48 -2.70
CA ARG A 61 -6.12 -10.55 -2.93
C ARG A 61 -6.96 -10.56 -1.66
N SER A 62 -6.45 -11.13 -0.57
CA SER A 62 -7.19 -11.25 0.69
C SER A 62 -6.94 -10.09 1.66
N LEU A 63 -6.01 -9.19 1.36
CA LEU A 63 -5.65 -8.10 2.24
C LEU A 63 -6.77 -7.07 2.28
N THR A 64 -7.39 -6.89 3.45
CA THR A 64 -8.61 -6.08 3.58
C THR A 64 -8.35 -4.63 3.96
N ARG A 65 -7.27 -4.39 4.71
CA ARG A 65 -6.87 -3.09 5.21
C ARG A 65 -5.38 -2.86 4.98
N LEU A 66 -5.06 -1.68 4.47
CA LEU A 66 -3.70 -1.14 4.50
C LEU A 66 -3.68 0.17 5.28
N ASP A 67 -2.83 0.22 6.30
CA ASP A 67 -2.57 1.42 7.07
C ASP A 67 -1.17 1.93 6.70
N LEU A 68 -1.15 3.04 5.97
CA LEU A 68 0.04 3.70 5.44
C LEU A 68 0.19 5.11 6.06
N SER A 69 -0.44 5.35 7.21
CA SER A 69 -0.40 6.65 7.90
C SER A 69 1.01 7.08 8.29
N ASN A 70 1.91 6.13 8.53
CA ASN A 70 3.33 6.36 8.84
C ASN A 70 4.25 6.39 7.60
N PHE A 71 3.74 6.13 6.40
CA PHE A 71 4.57 6.07 5.20
C PHE A 71 4.89 7.50 4.71
N ASP A 72 6.19 7.77 4.61
CA ASP A 72 6.75 8.93 3.92
C ASP A 72 7.19 8.49 2.52
N THR A 73 6.52 9.00 1.48
CA THR A 73 6.82 8.66 0.09
C THR A 73 7.52 9.79 -0.65
N SER A 74 8.01 10.82 0.06
CA SER A 74 8.65 11.99 -0.54
C SER A 74 9.94 11.66 -1.31
N GLY A 75 10.63 10.57 -0.93
CA GLY A 75 11.81 10.04 -1.63
C GLY A 75 11.51 8.98 -2.70
N VAL A 76 10.26 8.52 -2.83
CA VAL A 76 9.88 7.44 -3.74
C VAL A 76 9.88 7.94 -5.18
N THR A 77 10.48 7.17 -6.08
CA THR A 77 10.50 7.44 -7.52
C THR A 77 9.79 6.36 -8.34
N GLY A 78 9.40 5.24 -7.72
CA GLY A 78 8.62 4.19 -8.35
C GLY A 78 7.65 3.50 -7.39
N MET A 79 6.36 3.50 -7.74
CA MET A 79 5.27 2.82 -7.03
C MET A 79 4.32 2.12 -8.03
N ASP A 80 4.82 1.75 -9.21
CA ASP A 80 4.01 1.13 -10.25
C ASP A 80 3.42 -0.21 -9.80
N CYS A 81 2.15 -0.40 -10.09
CA CYS A 81 1.29 -1.54 -9.75
C CYS A 81 1.31 -1.93 -8.26
N ALA A 82 1.60 -1.00 -7.34
CA ALA A 82 1.75 -1.31 -5.92
C ALA A 82 0.53 -2.00 -5.31
N PHE A 83 -0.69 -1.65 -5.73
CA PHE A 83 -1.95 -2.20 -5.22
C PHE A 83 -2.72 -3.04 -6.27
N TYR A 84 -2.09 -3.34 -7.41
CA TYR A 84 -2.76 -4.08 -8.49
C TYR A 84 -3.27 -5.43 -8.00
N ALA A 85 -4.52 -5.77 -8.34
CA ALA A 85 -5.19 -6.99 -7.93
C ALA A 85 -5.37 -7.20 -6.41
N CYS A 86 -5.24 -6.16 -5.58
CA CYS A 86 -5.63 -6.16 -4.16
C CYS A 86 -7.17 -6.10 -4.00
N HIS A 87 -7.89 -7.06 -4.57
CA HIS A 87 -9.36 -6.99 -4.70
C HIS A 87 -10.12 -6.98 -3.36
N GLY A 88 -9.55 -7.60 -2.32
CA GLY A 88 -10.12 -7.62 -0.97
C GLY A 88 -9.97 -6.31 -0.20
N MET A 89 -9.14 -5.37 -0.67
CA MET A 89 -8.89 -4.12 0.04
C MET A 89 -10.16 -3.28 0.08
N ASN A 90 -10.66 -3.05 1.28
CA ASN A 90 -11.85 -2.24 1.56
C ASN A 90 -11.53 -0.99 2.38
N THR A 91 -10.35 -0.92 2.99
CA THR A 91 -9.92 0.24 3.78
C THR A 91 -8.47 0.59 3.45
N LEU A 92 -8.23 1.86 3.13
CA LEU A 92 -6.92 2.45 2.94
C LEU A 92 -6.79 3.66 3.87
N VAL A 93 -5.76 3.68 4.71
CA VAL A 93 -5.46 4.82 5.59
C VAL A 93 -4.18 5.47 5.13
N LEU A 94 -4.22 6.78 4.89
CA LEU A 94 -3.09 7.56 4.39
C LEU A 94 -2.67 8.61 5.41
N GLY A 95 -1.41 9.03 5.33
CA GLY A 95 -0.83 10.10 6.15
C GLY A 95 -0.51 11.34 5.33
N GLU A 96 -0.13 12.43 6.01
CA GLU A 96 0.17 13.73 5.38
C GLU A 96 1.40 13.71 4.45
N LYS A 97 2.22 12.67 4.52
CA LYS A 97 3.43 12.49 3.70
C LYS A 97 3.31 11.40 2.64
N PHE A 98 2.12 10.82 2.51
CA PHE A 98 1.87 9.79 1.51
C PHE A 98 1.34 10.44 0.23
N ALA A 99 2.01 10.16 -0.88
CA ALA A 99 1.59 10.52 -2.22
C ALA A 99 1.68 9.29 -3.12
N PHE A 100 0.75 9.16 -4.05
CA PHE A 100 0.81 8.15 -5.10
C PHE A 100 1.86 8.56 -6.14
N VAL A 101 2.88 7.72 -6.34
CA VAL A 101 4.02 8.03 -7.24
C VAL A 101 3.99 7.19 -8.50
N GLY A 102 4.18 7.80 -9.67
CA GLY A 102 4.18 7.10 -10.96
C GLY A 102 2.80 7.04 -11.60
N ASN A 103 2.68 6.23 -12.66
CA ASN A 103 1.52 6.29 -13.57
C ASN A 103 0.55 5.11 -13.43
N THR A 104 0.94 4.05 -12.72
CA THR A 104 0.18 2.79 -12.68
C THR A 104 0.11 2.14 -11.31
N TYR A 105 0.09 2.91 -10.22
CA TYR A 105 0.05 2.36 -8.86
C TYR A 105 -1.15 1.43 -8.56
N SER A 106 -2.19 1.49 -9.40
CA SER A 106 -3.32 0.54 -9.50
C SER A 106 -4.07 0.32 -8.21
N ILE A 107 -4.84 1.33 -7.77
CA ILE A 107 -5.84 1.14 -6.71
C ILE A 107 -7.00 0.28 -7.25
N PRO A 108 -7.65 -0.58 -6.43
CA PRO A 108 -8.79 -1.36 -6.89
C PRO A 108 -9.92 -0.51 -7.50
N LEU A 109 -10.35 -0.91 -8.72
CA LEU A 109 -11.49 -0.32 -9.45
C LEU A 109 -12.73 -0.28 -8.56
N SER A 110 -13.08 0.92 -8.11
CA SER A 110 -14.17 1.16 -7.17
C SER A 110 -14.40 2.65 -6.93
N LYS A 111 -15.40 2.94 -6.10
CA LYS A 111 -15.55 4.24 -5.46
C LYS A 111 -15.03 4.13 -4.02
N TRP A 112 -14.36 5.18 -3.59
CA TRP A 112 -13.77 5.30 -2.26
C TRP A 112 -14.38 6.51 -1.58
N LYS A 113 -14.67 6.39 -0.29
CA LYS A 113 -15.26 7.46 0.51
C LYS A 113 -14.35 7.79 1.67
N ASN A 114 -14.05 9.07 1.88
CA ASN A 114 -13.24 9.51 3.02
C ASN A 114 -14.08 9.70 4.31
N SER A 115 -13.44 10.12 5.40
CA SER A 115 -14.12 10.35 6.69
C SER A 115 -15.19 11.44 6.66
N LYS A 116 -15.09 12.40 5.73
CA LYS A 116 -16.07 13.48 5.52
C LYS A 116 -17.25 13.06 4.65
N GLY A 117 -17.20 11.88 4.04
CA GLY A 117 -18.23 11.38 3.12
C GLY A 117 -18.04 11.81 1.66
N GLU A 118 -16.93 12.46 1.32
CA GLU A 118 -16.55 12.79 -0.05
C GLU A 118 -16.20 11.51 -0.81
N VAL A 119 -16.58 11.43 -2.09
CA VAL A 119 -16.43 10.23 -2.92
C VAL A 119 -15.39 10.45 -4.01
N PHE A 120 -14.54 9.45 -4.18
CA PHE A 120 -13.38 9.40 -5.06
C PHE A 120 -13.52 8.17 -5.98
N ASP A 121 -13.27 8.33 -7.26
CA ASP A 121 -13.28 7.24 -8.22
C ASP A 121 -11.86 6.68 -8.41
N SER A 122 -11.76 5.36 -8.54
CA SER A 122 -10.55 4.69 -9.03
C SER A 122 -10.91 3.86 -10.25
N ASP A 123 -10.14 3.99 -11.33
CA ASP A 123 -10.33 3.28 -12.59
C ASP A 123 -9.60 1.92 -12.65
N GLY A 124 -8.99 1.49 -11.55
CA GLY A 124 -8.16 0.28 -11.50
C GLY A 124 -6.67 0.51 -11.81
N THR A 125 -6.31 1.69 -12.31
CA THR A 125 -4.93 2.09 -12.64
C THR A 125 -4.47 3.26 -11.77
N VAL A 126 -5.34 4.24 -11.57
CA VAL A 126 -5.13 5.42 -10.74
C VAL A 126 -6.40 5.74 -9.93
N SER A 127 -6.34 6.78 -9.11
CA SER A 127 -7.51 7.32 -8.41
C SER A 127 -7.42 8.83 -8.29
N ASN A 128 -8.53 9.49 -8.00
CA ASN A 128 -8.55 10.90 -7.60
C ASN A 128 -8.47 11.11 -6.08
N ILE A 129 -8.08 10.09 -5.31
CA ILE A 129 -7.76 10.24 -3.88
C ILE A 129 -6.60 11.25 -3.75
N PRO A 130 -6.72 12.26 -2.88
CA PRO A 130 -5.69 13.30 -2.78
C PRO A 130 -4.40 12.78 -2.16
N ASP A 131 -3.28 13.26 -2.70
CA ASP A 131 -1.96 13.10 -2.08
C ASP A 131 -1.82 13.99 -0.85
N ASN A 132 -0.91 13.60 0.05
CA ASN A 132 -0.48 14.38 1.22
C ASN A 132 -1.64 14.81 2.14
N ALA A 133 -2.70 14.00 2.18
CA ALA A 133 -3.89 14.24 2.98
C ALA A 133 -4.12 13.04 3.91
N ALA A 134 -3.99 13.26 5.22
CA ALA A 134 -4.28 12.22 6.20
C ALA A 134 -5.79 11.97 6.30
N ASP A 135 -6.23 10.76 5.94
CA ASP A 135 -7.64 10.36 6.02
C ASP A 135 -7.79 8.83 5.95
N VAL A 136 -9.00 8.35 6.20
CA VAL A 136 -9.43 6.96 6.05
C VAL A 136 -10.38 6.86 4.85
N TYR A 137 -9.97 6.09 3.85
CA TYR A 137 -10.74 5.82 2.65
C TYR A 137 -11.35 4.43 2.72
N SER A 138 -12.67 4.36 2.64
CA SER A 138 -13.42 3.09 2.64
C SER A 138 -14.04 2.86 1.27
N LYS A 139 -13.88 1.65 0.75
CA LYS A 139 -14.49 1.20 -0.51
C LYS A 139 -16.02 1.16 -0.37
N LEU A 140 -16.73 1.65 -1.38
CA LEU A 140 -18.20 1.63 -1.48
C LEU A 140 -18.72 0.37 -2.18
#